data_AF-A0A645G7E7-F1
#
_entry.id   AF-A0A645G7E7-F1
#
_cell.length_a   1.000
_cell.length_b   1.000
_cell.length_c   1.000
_cell.angle_alpha   90.00
_cell.angle_beta   90.00
_cell.angle_gamma   90.00
#
_symmetry.space_group_name_H-M   'P 1'
#
loop_
_entity.id
_entity.type
_entity.pdbx_description
1 polymer ?
#
loop_
_entity_poly.entity_id
_entity_poly.type
_entity_poly.pdbx_seq_one_letter_code
_entity_poly.pdbx_strand_id
1 'polypeptide(L)'
;MSLQIFINGLALGSVYALISTGFSVIFNVLKFSNFSHGALMTISAFVGYYLAAKQGLGLIATIAVAIIAGALIALAGEFVAFRRITLRNTSPIYFFVSSITLGTLLEAS
;
A
#
# COMPACT_ATOMS: atom_id res chain seq x y z
N MET A 1 5.20 30.64 -12.43
CA MET A 1 5.62 30.13 -11.10
C MET A 1 4.43 29.83 -10.18
N SER A 2 3.54 30.80 -9.92
CA SER A 2 2.42 30.65 -8.96
C SER A 2 1.43 29.55 -9.32
N LEU A 3 1.02 29.46 -10.61
CA LEU A 3 0.10 28.42 -11.08
C LEU A 3 0.69 27.00 -10.95
N GLN A 4 1.98 26.84 -11.23
CA GLN A 4 2.67 25.55 -11.11
C GLN A 4 2.75 25.09 -9.65
N ILE A 5 3.03 26.01 -8.72
CA ILE A 5 3.03 25.72 -7.27
C ILE A 5 1.63 25.29 -6.83
N PHE A 6 0.58 25.96 -7.31
CA PHE A 6 -0.80 25.59 -7.01
C PHE A 6 -1.15 24.18 -7.53
N ILE A 7 -0.82 23.88 -8.79
CA ILE A 7 -1.04 22.56 -9.38
C ILE A 7 -0.26 21.48 -8.62
N ASN A 8 1.00 21.73 -8.28
CA ASN A 8 1.82 20.79 -7.51
C ASN A 8 1.24 20.56 -6.11
N GLY A 9 0.74 21.61 -5.44
CA GLY A 9 0.07 21.49 -4.15
C GLY A 9 -1.19 20.64 -4.24
N LEU A 10 -2.00 20.83 -5.29
CA LEU A 10 -3.18 20.01 -5.57
C LEU A 10 -2.83 18.56 -5.85
N ALA A 11 -1.79 18.30 -6.65
CA ALA A 11 -1.31 16.97 -6.96
C ALA A 11 -0.84 16.23 -5.69
N LEU A 12 -0.01 16.88 -4.88
CA LEU A 12 0.50 16.32 -3.63
C LEU A 12 -0.63 16.09 -2.61
N GLY A 13 -1.55 17.05 -2.48
CA GLY A 13 -2.74 16.91 -1.64
C GLY A 13 -3.64 15.75 -2.08
N SER A 14 -3.80 15.54 -3.39
CA SER A 14 -4.56 14.41 -3.94
C SER A 14 -3.91 13.07 -3.59
N VAL A 15 -2.58 12.98 -3.64
CA VAL A 15 -1.84 11.77 -3.22
C VAL A 15 -2.07 11.50 -1.73
N TYR A 16 -1.97 12.51 -0.86
CA TYR A 16 -2.23 12.33 0.57
C TYR A 16 -3.70 11.99 0.86
N ALA A 17 -4.65 12.58 0.14
CA ALA A 17 -6.06 12.23 0.26
C ALA A 17 -6.31 10.76 -0.13
N LEU A 18 -5.68 10.29 -1.22
CA LEU A 18 -5.75 8.88 -1.64
C LEU A 18 -5.13 7.94 -0.59
N ILE A 19 -3.95 8.25 -0.06
CA ILE A 19 -3.30 7.47 1.01
C ILE A 19 -4.21 7.37 2.24
N SER A 20 -4.74 8.51 2.70
CA SER A 20 -5.64 8.58 3.86
C SER A 20 -6.93 7.78 3.64
N THR A 21 -7.51 7.89 2.45
CA THR A 21 -8.74 7.15 2.09
C THR A 21 -8.47 5.64 2.07
N GLY A 22 -7.36 5.20 1.49
CA GLY A 22 -6.97 3.79 1.46
C GLY A 22 -6.76 3.21 2.85
N PHE A 23 -6.02 3.92 3.70
CA PHE A 23 -5.84 3.55 5.11
C PHE A 23 -7.18 3.45 5.85
N SER A 24 -8.07 4.42 5.65
CA SER A 24 -9.40 4.46 6.28
C SER A 24 -10.26 3.26 5.89
N VAL A 25 -10.23 2.84 4.61
CA VAL A 25 -10.98 1.66 4.14
C VAL A 25 -10.46 0.39 4.82
N ILE A 26 -9.14 0.21 4.86
CA ILE A 26 -8.52 -0.96 5.50
C ILE A 26 -8.85 -1.00 6.99
N PHE A 27 -8.67 0.12 7.69
CA PHE A 27 -8.97 0.23 9.11
C PHE A 27 -10.45 -0.02 9.40
N ASN A 28 -11.36 0.46 8.54
CA ASN A 28 -12.79 0.25 8.72
C ASN A 28 -13.18 -1.22 8.64
N VAL A 29 -12.52 -2.00 7.77
CA VAL A 29 -12.78 -3.44 7.64
C VAL A 29 -12.12 -4.23 8.78
N LEU A 30 -10.83 -3.97 9.03
CA LEU A 30 -10.02 -4.79 9.94
C LEU A 30 -10.17 -4.40 11.43
N LYS A 31 -10.62 -3.17 11.71
CA LYS A 31 -10.72 -2.59 13.07
C LYS A 31 -9.38 -2.52 13.83
N PHE A 32 -8.24 -2.64 13.13
CA PHE A 32 -6.90 -2.38 13.66
C PHE A 32 -6.04 -1.64 12.64
N SER A 33 -5.02 -0.92 13.12
CA SER A 33 -4.06 -0.22 12.25
C SER A 33 -3.09 -1.19 11.61
N ASN A 34 -3.17 -1.31 10.29
CA ASN A 34 -2.20 -2.04 9.50
C ASN A 34 -0.95 -1.18 9.26
N PHE A 35 0.06 -1.33 10.12
CA PHE A 35 1.37 -0.67 10.00
C PHE A 35 2.15 -1.03 8.74
N SER A 36 1.92 -2.19 8.11
CA SER A 36 2.55 -2.53 6.83
C SER A 36 2.01 -1.76 5.62
N HIS A 37 0.92 -1.00 5.79
CA HIS A 37 0.26 -0.31 4.68
C HIS A 37 1.22 0.62 3.91
N GLY A 38 2.04 1.41 4.61
CA GLY A 38 3.01 2.31 3.97
C GLY A 38 4.08 1.57 3.16
N ALA A 39 4.61 0.47 3.70
CA ALA A 39 5.57 -0.38 3.01
C ALA A 39 4.94 -1.04 1.76
N LEU A 40 3.70 -1.54 1.87
CA LEU A 40 2.93 -2.10 0.76
C LEU A 40 2.70 -1.08 -0.36
N MET A 41 2.34 0.17 -0.02
CA MET A 41 2.17 1.22 -1.01
C MET A 41 3.48 1.52 -1.74
N THR A 42 4.57 1.62 -1.00
CA THR A 42 5.90 1.91 -1.53
C THR A 42 6.35 0.84 -2.52
N ILE A 43 6.34 -0.43 -2.12
CA ILE A 43 6.77 -1.53 -2.99
C ILE A 43 5.90 -1.64 -4.26
N SER A 44 4.59 -1.43 -4.14
CA SER A 44 3.66 -1.44 -5.28
C SER A 44 3.98 -0.33 -6.29
N ALA A 45 4.26 0.88 -5.79
CA ALA A 45 4.65 2.01 -6.62
C ALA A 45 6.00 1.78 -7.31
N PHE A 46 6.98 1.23 -6.60
CA PHE A 46 8.29 0.88 -7.18
C PHE A 46 8.18 -0.20 -8.26
N VAL A 47 7.38 -1.25 -8.04
CA VAL A 47 7.14 -2.27 -9.07
C VAL A 47 6.49 -1.65 -10.31
N GLY A 48 5.46 -0.81 -10.14
CA GLY A 48 4.86 -0.06 -11.25
C GLY A 48 5.89 0.82 -11.98
N TYR A 49 6.78 1.48 -11.24
CA TYR A 49 7.84 2.28 -11.83
C TYR A 49 8.81 1.43 -12.66
N TYR A 50 9.36 0.35 -12.11
CA TYR A 50 10.36 -0.47 -12.79
C TYR A 50 9.81 -1.27 -13.97
N LEU A 51 8.58 -1.77 -13.86
CA LEU A 51 7.96 -2.61 -14.88
C LEU A 51 7.22 -1.83 -15.96
N ALA A 52 6.83 -0.57 -15.70
CA ALA A 52 6.08 0.23 -16.65
C ALA A 52 6.69 1.61 -16.90
N ALA A 53 6.76 2.48 -15.89
CA ALA A 53 7.17 3.87 -16.10
C ALA A 53 8.60 3.99 -16.67
N LYS A 54 9.55 3.20 -16.14
CA LYS A 54 10.95 3.15 -16.59
C LYS A 54 11.09 2.64 -18.02
N GLN A 55 10.17 1.79 -18.48
CA GLN A 55 10.13 1.30 -19.85
C GLN A 55 9.45 2.28 -20.81
N GLY A 56 9.00 3.44 -20.31
CA GLY A 56 8.27 4.43 -21.09
C GLY A 56 6.80 4.07 -21.35
N LEU A 57 6.25 3.09 -20.63
CA LEU A 57 4.82 2.79 -20.72
C LEU A 57 4.02 3.99 -20.17
N GLY A 58 2.91 4.32 -20.82
CA GLY A 58 2.07 5.45 -20.43
C GLY A 58 1.51 5.35 -19.01
N LEU A 59 0.95 6.47 -18.52
CA LEU A 59 0.43 6.60 -17.16
C LEU A 59 -0.58 5.49 -16.81
N ILE A 60 -1.51 5.19 -17.72
CA ILE A 60 -2.57 4.18 -17.50
C ILE A 60 -1.96 2.79 -17.29
N ALA A 61 -0.98 2.40 -18.11
CA ALA A 61 -0.29 1.13 -17.97
C ALA A 61 0.50 1.06 -16.66
N THR A 62 1.17 2.16 -16.28
CA THR A 62 1.88 2.25 -15.00
C THR A 62 0.95 2.07 -13.80
N ILE A 63 -0.21 2.74 -13.81
CA ILE A 63 -1.23 2.61 -12.77
C ILE A 63 -1.76 1.17 -12.72
N ALA A 64 -2.07 0.56 -13.86
CA ALA A 64 -2.57 -0.81 -13.92
C ALA A 64 -1.57 -1.81 -13.34
N VAL A 65 -0.29 -1.70 -13.71
CA VAL A 65 0.77 -2.57 -13.18
C VAL A 65 0.95 -2.36 -11.68
N ALA A 66 0.95 -1.12 -11.19
CA ALA A 66 1.07 -0.83 -9.75
C ALA A 66 -0.12 -1.40 -8.95
N ILE A 67 -1.35 -1.30 -9.47
CA ILE A 67 -2.55 -1.86 -8.84
C ILE A 67 -2.46 -3.39 -8.77
N ILE A 68 -2.11 -4.05 -9.88
CA ILE A 68 -1.99 -5.51 -9.92
C ILE A 68 -0.89 -5.99 -8.98
N ALA A 69 0.29 -5.34 -9.01
CA ALA A 69 1.38 -5.66 -8.11
C ALA A 69 0.96 -5.50 -6.64
N GLY A 70 0.34 -4.37 -6.30
CA GLY A 70 -0.13 -4.14 -4.93
C GLY A 70 -1.20 -5.12 -4.47
N ALA A 71 -2.13 -5.49 -5.33
CA ALA A 71 -3.12 -6.52 -5.03
C ALA A 71 -2.45 -7.88 -4.74
N LEU A 72 -1.49 -8.29 -5.57
CA LEU A 72 -0.77 -9.56 -5.40
C LEU A 72 0.07 -9.57 -4.12
N ILE A 73 0.79 -8.49 -3.82
CA ILE A 73 1.63 -8.39 -2.61
C ILE A 73 0.74 -8.35 -1.36
N ALA A 74 -0.36 -7.59 -1.39
CA ALA A 74 -1.32 -7.55 -0.29
C ALA A 74 -1.97 -8.92 -0.04
N LEU A 75 -2.36 -9.64 -1.10
CA LEU A 75 -2.89 -11.00 -1.00
C LEU A 75 -1.85 -11.97 -0.42
N ALA A 76 -0.60 -11.90 -0.88
CA ALA A 76 0.48 -12.71 -0.33
C ALA A 76 0.67 -12.43 1.18
N GLY A 77 0.67 -11.16 1.58
CA GLY A 77 0.72 -10.75 2.98
C GLY A 77 -0.49 -11.25 3.77
N GLU A 78 -1.69 -11.21 3.21
CA GLU A 78 -2.88 -11.80 3.82
C GLU A 78 -2.69 -13.30 4.05
N PHE A 79 -2.31 -14.08 3.04
CA PHE A 79 -2.14 -15.52 3.17
C PHE A 79 -1.06 -15.93 4.18
N VAL A 80 0.07 -15.23 4.18
CA VAL A 80 1.23 -15.58 5.00
C VAL A 80 1.09 -15.08 6.43
N ALA A 81 0.64 -13.84 6.62
CA ALA A 81 0.72 -13.14 7.90
C ALA A 81 -0.62 -13.07 8.63
N PHE A 82 -1.71 -12.74 7.92
CA PHE A 82 -2.99 -12.42 8.58
C PHE A 82 -3.99 -13.58 8.60
N ARG A 83 -4.09 -14.36 7.52
CA ARG A 83 -5.12 -15.40 7.32
C ARG A 83 -5.14 -16.41 8.46
N ARG A 84 -3.98 -16.86 8.93
CA ARG A 84 -3.91 -17.82 10.05
C ARG A 84 -4.39 -17.23 11.37
N ILE A 85 -4.16 -15.94 11.61
CA ILE A 85 -4.58 -15.24 12.84
C ILE A 85 -6.10 -15.08 12.82
N THR A 86 -6.65 -14.66 11.67
CA THR A 86 -8.10 -14.54 11.44
C THR A 86 -8.81 -15.87 11.62
N LEU A 87 -8.33 -16.94 10.98
CA LEU A 87 -8.97 -18.27 11.05
C LEU A 87 -8.92 -18.89 12.46
N ARG A 88 -7.96 -18.50 13.29
CA ARG A 88 -7.81 -19.02 14.66
C ARG A 88 -8.47 -18.15 15.72
N ASN A 89 -9.20 -17.09 15.35
CA ASN A 89 -9.83 -16.13 16.27
C ASN A 89 -8.90 -15.70 17.41
N THR A 90 -7.63 -15.45 17.08
CA THR A 90 -6.61 -15.09 18.07
C THR A 90 -6.78 -13.63 18.50
N SER A 91 -6.21 -13.26 19.65
CA SER A 91 -6.26 -11.89 20.17
C SER A 91 -5.85 -10.83 19.12
N PRO A 92 -6.53 -9.66 19.07
CA PRO A 92 -6.20 -8.56 18.16
C PRO A 92 -4.74 -8.09 18.19
N ILE A 93 -4.04 -8.29 19.31
CA ILE A 93 -2.63 -7.92 19.49
C ILE A 93 -1.74 -8.58 18.43
N TYR A 94 -2.03 -9.82 18.05
CA TYR A 94 -1.23 -10.54 17.05
C TYR A 94 -1.31 -9.92 15.66
N PHE A 95 -2.42 -9.25 15.31
CA PHE A 95 -2.52 -8.51 14.05
C PHE A 95 -1.58 -7.31 14.01
N PHE A 96 -1.46 -6.57 15.12
CA PHE A 96 -0.52 -5.45 15.22
C PHE A 96 0.93 -5.92 15.09
N VAL A 97 1.31 -6.96 15.85
CA VAL A 97 2.68 -7.51 15.79
C VAL A 97 2.99 -8.02 14.38
N SER A 98 2.09 -8.82 13.80
CA SER A 98 2.26 -9.38 12.46
C SER A 98 2.35 -8.30 11.38
N SER A 99 1.55 -7.24 11.50
CA SER A 99 1.58 -6.11 10.58
C SER A 99 2.90 -5.33 10.66
N ILE A 100 3.42 -5.06 11.86
CA ILE A 100 4.73 -4.41 12.03
C ILE A 100 5.82 -5.27 11.40
N THR A 101 5.82 -6.59 11.69
CA THR A 101 6.80 -7.51 11.12
C THR A 101 6.73 -7.53 9.59
N LEU A 102 5.54 -7.63 9.01
CA LEU A 102 5.38 -7.55 7.56
C LEU A 102 5.90 -6.23 6.99
N GLY A 103 5.61 -5.11 7.64
CA GLY A 103 6.11 -3.78 7.24
C GLY A 103 7.63 -3.76 7.19
N THR A 104 8.28 -4.17 8.28
CA THR A 104 9.75 -4.20 8.36
C THR A 104 10.39 -5.15 7.35
N LEU A 105 9.75 -6.28 7.03
CA LEU A 105 10.25 -7.21 6.02
C LEU A 105 10.20 -6.62 4.61
N LEU A 106 9.12 -5.90 4.29
CA LEU A 106 8.96 -5.21 3.01
C LEU A 106 9.84 -3.96 2.89
N GLU A 107 10.16 -3.30 4.00
CA GLU A 107 11.10 -2.17 4.02
C GLU A 107 12.56 -2.62 3.88
N ALA A 108 12.89 -3.83 4.33
CA ALA A 108 14.23 -4.37 4.26
C ALA A 108 14.63 -4.93 2.87
N SER A 109 13.69 -5.04 1.93
CA SER A 109 13.91 -5.54 0.56
C SER A 109 14.22 -4.43 -0.43
#